data_AF-A0A929HSH1-F1
#
_entry.id   AF-A0A929HSH1-F1
#
_cell.length_a   1.000
_cell.length_b   1.000
_cell.length_c   1.000
_cell.angle_alpha   90.00
_cell.angle_beta   90.00
_cell.angle_gamma   90.00
#
_symmetry.space_group_name_H-M   'P 1'
#
loop_
_entity.id
_entity.type
_entity.pdbx_description
1 polymer ?
#
loop_
_entity_poly.entity_id
_entity_poly.type
_entity_poly.pdbx_seq_one_letter_code
_entity_poly.pdbx_strand_id
1 'polypeptide(L)'
;MIRGFATPEGTELYAQEHSSFHYGELDQSGLLVSQAGFGCYRVDATVVEHREALRMALLAGANLIDTSSNYADGGSEALVGAVLEDLASSGDISRESVVVVSKVGYLQGQNYELSQERKRQGSSFRELVLYADGLEHCIHPEFLEDQLTRSLERLRLSCLDFYLLHNPEYYLSWASKTGLILEEARREYYSRIKRAFEHLEHEVERGRISFYGISSNTFPSPATDPEFTSLERVWEIAESLSSKHHFRLIQLPMNLFETGGVTETNQSNGQSVVQFARDKKLGVLINRPLNAIIDNRLIRLAEVQATRAASTEEISQRMDDLIHSEELLKRKILPELSLTPSLQAQVLEQVAIGGVLKQQWSNFGSYERWQELQSFYFAPRIRGVVQFLEQQESLTESVFPWIRSHQEILEAAFQAISSVYQEEAAENAARTKARVSSADADWAEAATLSQMALRALRSTLGITTVLVGMRQESYVADVIEEFGRPVSRQDRTESWRELQEMHL
;
A
#
# COMPACT_ATOMS: atom_id res chain seq x y z
N MET A 1 -8.34 -24.66 8.55
CA MET A 1 -8.64 -23.35 9.15
C MET A 1 -8.06 -23.31 10.55
N ILE A 2 -7.21 -22.33 10.81
CA ILE A 2 -6.69 -21.91 12.11
C ILE A 2 -7.88 -21.40 12.93
N ARG A 3 -8.04 -21.93 14.14
CA ARG A 3 -9.12 -21.54 15.06
C ARG A 3 -8.67 -20.40 15.97
N GLY A 4 -9.64 -19.66 16.50
CA GLY A 4 -9.41 -18.57 17.44
C GLY A 4 -9.22 -17.20 16.78
N PHE A 5 -8.89 -16.23 17.61
CA PHE A 5 -8.70 -14.82 17.30
C PHE A 5 -7.74 -14.22 18.34
N ALA A 6 -7.23 -13.01 18.11
CA ALA A 6 -6.34 -12.31 19.03
C ALA A 6 -7.01 -12.09 20.38
N THR A 7 -6.29 -12.29 21.48
CA THR A 7 -6.81 -12.08 22.85
C THR A 7 -5.92 -11.11 23.62
N PRO A 8 -6.46 -10.39 24.63
CA PRO A 8 -5.65 -9.56 25.50
C PRO A 8 -4.48 -10.34 26.12
N GLU A 9 -4.73 -11.56 26.59
CA GLU A 9 -3.70 -12.41 27.20
C GLU A 9 -2.63 -12.84 26.18
N GLY A 10 -3.05 -13.27 24.98
CA GLY A 10 -2.12 -13.70 23.93
C GLY A 10 -1.26 -12.56 23.39
N THR A 11 -1.86 -11.39 23.20
CA THR A 11 -1.12 -10.18 22.76
C THR A 11 -0.21 -9.61 23.84
N GLU A 12 -0.59 -9.69 25.11
CA GLU A 12 0.26 -9.31 26.24
C GLU A 12 1.48 -10.23 26.38
N LEU A 13 1.29 -11.55 26.34
CA LEU A 13 2.40 -12.50 26.37
C LEU A 13 3.39 -12.26 25.24
N TYR A 14 2.88 -12.02 24.02
CA TYR A 14 3.71 -11.70 22.87
C TYR A 14 4.53 -10.42 23.05
N ALA A 15 3.92 -9.37 23.60
CA ALA A 15 4.59 -8.12 23.90
C ALA A 15 5.69 -8.30 24.96
N GLN A 16 5.47 -9.17 25.95
CA GLN A 16 6.48 -9.51 26.97
C GLN A 16 7.68 -10.25 26.38
N GLU A 17 7.45 -11.17 25.44
CA GLU A 17 8.51 -11.90 24.73
C GLU A 17 9.34 -10.99 23.81
N HIS A 18 8.73 -9.90 23.32
CA HIS A 18 9.33 -8.92 22.42
C HIS A 18 9.53 -7.56 23.10
N SER A 19 10.01 -7.56 24.35
CA SER A 19 10.10 -6.37 25.21
C SER A 19 10.99 -5.24 24.69
N SER A 20 11.73 -5.45 23.59
CA SER A 20 12.50 -4.41 22.90
C SER A 20 11.62 -3.43 22.12
N PHE A 21 10.35 -3.75 21.89
CA PHE A 21 9.41 -2.87 21.19
C PHE A 21 8.39 -2.24 22.13
N HIS A 22 7.86 -1.11 21.69
CA HIS A 22 6.71 -0.50 22.33
C HIS A 22 5.42 -1.09 21.76
N TYR A 23 4.58 -1.57 22.67
CA TYR A 23 3.20 -1.99 22.41
C TYR A 23 2.24 -1.01 23.09
N GLY A 24 1.04 -0.91 22.56
CA GLY A 24 -0.04 -0.15 23.19
C GLY A 24 -1.39 -0.78 22.92
N GLU A 25 -2.37 -0.41 23.72
CA GLU A 25 -3.76 -0.83 23.51
C GLU A 25 -4.24 -0.37 22.14
N LEU A 26 -4.81 -1.30 21.37
CA LEU A 26 -5.38 -1.03 20.06
C LEU A 26 -6.60 -0.13 20.18
N ASP A 27 -7.52 -0.53 21.05
CA ASP A 27 -8.81 0.09 21.31
C ASP A 27 -9.34 -0.40 22.69
N GLN A 28 -10.64 -0.24 22.97
CA GLN A 28 -11.28 -0.73 24.20
C GLN A 28 -11.31 -2.27 24.36
N SER A 29 -10.92 -3.02 23.33
CA SER A 29 -10.79 -4.49 23.35
C SER A 29 -9.71 -5.00 24.30
N GLY A 30 -8.73 -4.15 24.67
CA GLY A 30 -7.58 -4.54 25.49
C GLY A 30 -6.49 -5.29 24.72
N LEU A 31 -6.62 -5.44 23.39
CA LEU A 31 -5.57 -6.03 22.56
C LEU A 31 -4.33 -5.13 22.54
N LEU A 32 -3.15 -5.71 22.79
CA LEU A 32 -1.88 -4.98 22.68
C LEU A 32 -1.28 -5.17 21.30
N VAL A 33 -0.94 -4.06 20.63
CA VAL A 33 -0.35 -4.10 19.30
C VAL A 33 0.93 -3.30 19.22
N SER A 34 1.84 -3.78 18.37
CA SER A 34 3.05 -3.06 18.02
C SER A 34 2.72 -1.74 17.33
N GLN A 35 3.57 -0.73 17.53
CA GLN A 35 3.40 0.57 16.88
C GLN A 35 3.64 0.53 15.35
N ALA A 36 4.23 -0.58 14.85
CA ALA A 36 4.35 -0.92 13.44
C ALA A 36 3.44 -2.11 13.11
N GLY A 37 2.74 -2.04 12.00
CA GLY A 37 2.00 -3.16 11.43
C GLY A 37 2.49 -3.50 10.03
N PHE A 38 2.30 -4.75 9.62
CA PHE A 38 2.63 -5.19 8.28
C PHE A 38 1.47 -4.89 7.32
N GLY A 39 1.65 -3.91 6.44
CA GLY A 39 0.68 -3.56 5.42
C GLY A 39 0.87 -4.39 4.15
N CYS A 40 -0.17 -5.11 3.72
CA CYS A 40 -0.09 -6.07 2.62
C CYS A 40 -0.43 -5.48 1.23
N TYR A 41 -0.48 -4.16 1.09
CA TYR A 41 -0.68 -3.56 -0.23
C TYR A 41 0.51 -3.89 -1.15
N ARG A 42 0.24 -4.45 -2.33
CA ARG A 42 1.23 -4.98 -3.29
C ARG A 42 2.05 -6.18 -2.75
N VAL A 43 1.51 -6.90 -1.77
CA VAL A 43 2.00 -8.22 -1.33
C VAL A 43 1.23 -9.31 -2.06
N ASP A 44 1.91 -10.40 -2.40
CA ASP A 44 1.40 -11.48 -3.24
C ASP A 44 2.02 -12.82 -2.82
N ALA A 45 1.21 -13.88 -2.75
CA ALA A 45 1.62 -15.24 -2.36
C ALA A 45 2.65 -15.88 -3.28
N THR A 46 2.79 -15.42 -4.52
CA THR A 46 3.71 -15.95 -5.53
C THR A 46 5.14 -15.43 -5.39
N VAL A 47 5.36 -14.40 -4.55
CA VAL A 47 6.66 -13.75 -4.36
C VAL A 47 7.27 -14.21 -3.04
N VAL A 48 8.38 -14.94 -3.13
CA VAL A 48 9.06 -15.55 -1.95
C VAL A 48 9.53 -14.47 -0.98
N GLU A 49 10.08 -13.37 -1.49
CA GLU A 49 10.58 -12.26 -0.69
C GLU A 49 9.46 -11.63 0.17
N HIS A 50 8.23 -11.60 -0.33
CA HIS A 50 7.09 -11.09 0.45
C HIS A 50 6.75 -12.02 1.62
N ARG A 51 6.85 -13.34 1.41
CA ARG A 51 6.61 -14.35 2.46
C ARG A 51 7.67 -14.23 3.56
N GLU A 52 8.93 -14.17 3.19
CA GLU A 52 10.04 -14.05 4.14
C GLU A 52 9.99 -12.72 4.89
N ALA A 53 9.62 -11.62 4.22
CA ALA A 53 9.44 -10.33 4.88
C ALA A 53 8.32 -10.36 5.94
N LEU A 54 7.16 -10.96 5.64
CA LEU A 54 6.09 -11.11 6.64
C LEU A 54 6.54 -12.00 7.81
N ARG A 55 7.18 -13.13 7.51
CA ARG A 55 7.71 -14.05 8.54
C ARG A 55 8.72 -13.32 9.44
N MET A 56 9.66 -12.58 8.86
CA MET A 56 10.65 -11.79 9.59
C MET A 56 9.98 -10.73 10.46
N ALA A 57 9.01 -9.98 9.94
CA ALA A 57 8.34 -8.93 10.69
C ALA A 57 7.60 -9.48 11.92
N LEU A 58 6.90 -10.60 11.75
CA LEU A 58 6.23 -11.29 12.84
C LEU A 58 7.24 -11.78 13.87
N LEU A 59 8.24 -12.58 13.48
CA LEU A 59 9.27 -13.08 14.41
C LEU A 59 10.10 -11.96 15.08
N ALA A 60 10.13 -10.78 14.49
CA ALA A 60 10.77 -9.60 15.05
C ALA A 60 9.84 -8.80 15.99
N GLY A 61 8.60 -9.23 16.25
CA GLY A 61 7.70 -8.59 17.22
C GLY A 61 6.59 -7.72 16.62
N ALA A 62 6.48 -7.55 15.31
CA ALA A 62 5.24 -6.98 14.77
C ALA A 62 4.08 -7.98 15.00
N ASN A 63 2.91 -7.51 15.41
CA ASN A 63 1.76 -8.39 15.65
C ASN A 63 0.43 -7.88 15.08
N LEU A 64 0.46 -6.87 14.23
CA LEU A 64 -0.71 -6.42 13.47
C LEU A 64 -0.43 -6.58 11.97
N ILE A 65 -1.31 -7.30 11.28
CA ILE A 65 -1.28 -7.50 9.83
C ILE A 65 -2.51 -6.84 9.23
N ASP A 66 -2.30 -5.98 8.25
CA ASP A 66 -3.36 -5.33 7.49
C ASP A 66 -3.36 -5.83 6.04
N THR A 67 -4.47 -6.42 5.61
CA THR A 67 -4.65 -6.96 4.26
C THR A 67 -6.01 -6.58 3.69
N SER A 68 -6.38 -7.08 2.51
CA SER A 68 -7.67 -6.81 1.85
C SER A 68 -7.94 -7.82 0.74
N SER A 69 -9.22 -8.13 0.50
CA SER A 69 -9.62 -9.07 -0.56
C SER A 69 -9.19 -8.66 -1.97
N ASN A 70 -9.00 -7.36 -2.23
CA ASN A 70 -8.58 -6.85 -3.53
C ASN A 70 -7.05 -6.75 -3.71
N TYR A 71 -6.26 -6.93 -2.66
CA TYR A 71 -4.81 -6.81 -2.76
C TYR A 71 -4.24 -8.06 -3.42
N ALA A 72 -3.67 -7.87 -4.62
CA ALA A 72 -3.21 -8.94 -5.50
C ALA A 72 -4.30 -9.99 -5.79
N ASP A 73 -5.54 -9.53 -6.00
CA ASP A 73 -6.70 -10.41 -6.29
C ASP A 73 -6.90 -11.52 -5.22
N GLY A 74 -6.64 -11.18 -3.95
CA GLY A 74 -6.71 -12.09 -2.81
C GLY A 74 -5.40 -12.82 -2.51
N GLY A 75 -4.35 -12.66 -3.33
CA GLY A 75 -3.03 -13.25 -3.12
C GLY A 75 -2.37 -12.81 -1.81
N SER A 76 -2.61 -11.58 -1.36
CA SER A 76 -2.13 -11.12 -0.05
C SER A 76 -2.76 -11.86 1.13
N GLU A 77 -4.08 -12.08 1.13
CA GLU A 77 -4.79 -12.89 2.14
C GLU A 77 -4.31 -14.34 2.14
N ALA A 78 -4.09 -14.92 0.95
CA ALA A 78 -3.54 -16.27 0.83
C ALA A 78 -2.12 -16.38 1.41
N LEU A 79 -1.27 -15.37 1.18
CA LEU A 79 0.08 -15.31 1.76
C LEU A 79 0.02 -15.23 3.28
N VAL A 80 -0.81 -14.32 3.83
CA VAL A 80 -0.97 -14.15 5.28
C VAL A 80 -1.45 -15.45 5.92
N GLY A 81 -2.46 -16.10 5.34
CA GLY A 81 -2.97 -17.38 5.83
C GLY A 81 -1.92 -18.49 5.84
N ALA A 82 -1.11 -18.58 4.78
CA ALA A 82 -0.02 -19.56 4.71
C ALA A 82 1.06 -19.30 5.77
N VAL A 83 1.50 -18.05 5.94
CA VAL A 83 2.54 -17.70 6.92
C VAL A 83 2.07 -17.93 8.35
N LEU A 84 0.83 -17.55 8.67
CA LEU A 84 0.27 -17.80 10.01
C LEU A 84 0.09 -19.29 10.29
N GLU A 85 -0.34 -20.09 9.31
CA GLU A 85 -0.46 -21.54 9.48
C GLU A 85 0.90 -22.18 9.73
N ASP A 86 1.93 -21.77 8.98
CA ASP A 86 3.30 -22.28 9.14
C ASP A 86 3.87 -21.94 10.53
N LEU A 87 3.76 -20.67 10.94
CA LEU A 87 4.27 -20.19 12.24
C LEU A 87 3.50 -20.77 13.44
N ALA A 88 2.19 -20.96 13.30
CA ALA A 88 1.39 -21.63 14.33
C ALA A 88 1.73 -23.12 14.44
N SER A 89 1.98 -23.78 13.29
CA SER A 89 2.33 -25.20 13.28
C SER A 89 3.72 -25.49 13.82
N SER A 90 4.68 -24.57 13.66
CA SER A 90 6.00 -24.66 14.28
C SER A 90 6.01 -24.28 15.77
N GLY A 91 4.94 -23.64 16.26
CA GLY A 91 4.88 -23.09 17.61
C GLY A 91 5.68 -21.80 17.79
N ASP A 92 6.13 -21.17 16.70
CA ASP A 92 6.84 -19.89 16.73
C ASP A 92 5.90 -18.75 17.18
N ILE A 93 4.62 -18.81 16.80
CA ILE A 93 3.61 -17.78 17.10
C ILE A 93 2.24 -18.43 17.35
N SER A 94 1.46 -17.89 18.29
CA SER A 94 0.07 -18.30 18.50
C SER A 94 -0.93 -17.48 17.65
N ARG A 95 -2.09 -18.04 17.29
CA ARG A 95 -3.16 -17.24 16.65
C ARG A 95 -3.65 -16.12 17.58
N GLU A 96 -3.61 -16.34 18.89
CA GLU A 96 -4.09 -15.40 19.90
C GLU A 96 -3.18 -14.17 20.09
N SER A 97 -1.95 -14.21 19.57
CA SER A 97 -0.99 -13.11 19.70
C SER A 97 -0.97 -12.13 18.52
N VAL A 98 -1.61 -12.45 17.39
CA VAL A 98 -1.55 -11.66 16.16
C VAL A 98 -2.93 -11.12 15.78
N VAL A 99 -3.02 -9.82 15.54
CA VAL A 99 -4.21 -9.13 15.03
C VAL A 99 -4.19 -9.12 13.51
N VAL A 100 -5.24 -9.64 12.89
CA VAL A 100 -5.44 -9.67 11.44
C VAL A 100 -6.63 -8.79 11.05
N VAL A 101 -6.34 -7.76 10.26
CA VAL A 101 -7.31 -6.84 9.68
C VAL A 101 -7.46 -7.16 8.20
N SER A 102 -8.68 -7.43 7.75
CA SER A 102 -9.01 -7.46 6.31
C SER A 102 -10.08 -6.43 5.97
N LYS A 103 -10.31 -6.20 4.68
CA LYS A 103 -11.21 -5.16 4.19
C LYS A 103 -12.02 -5.63 2.99
N VAL A 104 -13.13 -4.93 2.76
CA VAL A 104 -14.09 -5.23 1.69
C VAL A 104 -14.68 -3.97 1.11
N GLY A 105 -14.96 -4.00 -0.20
CA GLY A 105 -15.60 -2.89 -0.89
C GLY A 105 -15.34 -2.92 -2.38
N TYR A 106 -14.16 -3.39 -2.77
CA TYR A 106 -13.68 -3.38 -4.14
C TYR A 106 -14.09 -4.62 -4.94
N LEU A 107 -14.56 -4.40 -6.15
CA LEU A 107 -14.75 -5.43 -7.18
C LEU A 107 -13.84 -5.09 -8.37
N GLN A 108 -12.73 -5.81 -8.42
CA GLN A 108 -11.68 -5.76 -9.44
C GLN A 108 -11.19 -7.20 -9.64
N GLY A 109 -10.45 -7.49 -10.72
CA GLY A 109 -9.96 -8.85 -11.01
C GLY A 109 -11.09 -9.88 -11.03
N GLN A 110 -10.92 -11.00 -10.31
CA GLN A 110 -11.92 -12.07 -10.23
C GLN A 110 -13.26 -11.60 -9.67
N ASN A 111 -13.26 -10.66 -8.71
CA ASN A 111 -14.51 -10.11 -8.17
C ASN A 111 -15.28 -9.28 -9.20
N TYR A 112 -14.57 -8.56 -10.09
CA TYR A 112 -15.21 -7.85 -11.19
C TYR A 112 -15.78 -8.82 -12.22
N GLU A 113 -15.05 -9.87 -12.58
CA GLU A 113 -15.54 -10.92 -13.48
C GLU A 113 -16.81 -11.59 -12.94
N LEU A 114 -16.82 -11.92 -11.64
CA LEU A 114 -17.99 -12.45 -10.95
C LEU A 114 -19.17 -11.46 -11.00
N SER A 115 -18.92 -10.18 -10.75
CA SER A 115 -19.96 -9.13 -10.86
C SER A 115 -20.56 -9.08 -12.27
N GLN A 116 -19.73 -9.13 -13.32
CA GLN A 116 -20.23 -9.14 -14.70
C GLN A 116 -21.02 -10.39 -15.03
N GLU A 117 -20.63 -11.55 -14.51
CA GLU A 117 -21.40 -12.78 -14.68
C GLU A 117 -22.78 -12.69 -14.01
N ARG A 118 -22.82 -12.23 -12.76
CA ARG A 118 -24.09 -12.00 -12.05
C ARG A 118 -24.99 -11.01 -12.77
N LYS A 119 -24.44 -9.95 -13.36
CA LYS A 119 -25.19 -9.01 -14.21
C LYS A 119 -25.81 -9.68 -15.44
N ARG A 120 -25.04 -10.51 -16.15
CA ARG A 120 -25.54 -11.28 -17.30
C ARG A 120 -26.68 -12.23 -16.91
N GLN A 121 -26.65 -12.75 -15.68
CA GLN A 121 -27.67 -13.63 -15.12
C GLN A 121 -28.85 -12.90 -14.48
N GLY A 122 -28.86 -11.56 -14.45
CA GLY A 122 -29.92 -10.78 -13.81
C GLY A 122 -29.90 -10.79 -12.27
N SER A 123 -28.77 -11.18 -11.67
CA SER A 123 -28.57 -11.34 -10.22
C SER A 123 -27.49 -10.41 -9.65
N SER A 124 -27.35 -9.21 -10.25
CA SER A 124 -26.39 -8.18 -9.81
C SER A 124 -26.48 -7.88 -8.32
N PHE A 125 -25.34 -7.66 -7.68
CA PHE A 125 -25.33 -7.13 -6.31
C PHE A 125 -26.09 -5.80 -6.25
N ARG A 126 -26.84 -5.62 -5.16
CA ARG A 126 -27.56 -4.38 -4.87
C ARG A 126 -26.59 -3.26 -4.52
N GLU A 127 -26.97 -2.02 -4.83
CA GLU A 127 -26.20 -0.80 -4.54
C GLU A 127 -24.77 -0.80 -5.10
N LEU A 128 -24.53 -1.60 -6.13
CA LEU A 128 -23.24 -1.65 -6.81
C LEU A 128 -22.97 -0.31 -7.51
N VAL A 129 -21.75 0.20 -7.35
CA VAL A 129 -21.30 1.46 -7.91
C VAL A 129 -20.21 1.20 -8.93
N LEU A 130 -20.30 1.79 -10.12
CA LEU A 130 -19.20 1.80 -11.09
C LEU A 130 -18.31 3.01 -10.81
N TYR A 131 -17.08 2.77 -10.36
CA TYR A 131 -16.15 3.86 -10.01
C TYR A 131 -15.26 4.26 -11.19
N ALA A 132 -14.73 3.26 -11.91
CA ALA A 132 -13.95 3.39 -13.13
C ALA A 132 -14.11 2.14 -14.01
N ASP A 133 -13.58 2.17 -15.24
CA ASP A 133 -13.57 0.97 -16.08
C ASP A 133 -12.80 -0.18 -15.41
N GLY A 134 -13.37 -1.38 -15.43
CA GLY A 134 -12.82 -2.53 -14.71
C GLY A 134 -12.87 -2.46 -13.16
N LEU A 135 -13.50 -1.42 -12.58
CA LEU A 135 -13.51 -1.19 -11.13
C LEU A 135 -14.88 -0.77 -10.60
N GLU A 136 -15.49 -1.65 -9.82
CA GLU A 136 -16.76 -1.44 -9.13
C GLU A 136 -16.58 -1.44 -7.60
N HIS A 137 -17.58 -0.91 -6.89
CA HIS A 137 -17.59 -0.82 -5.44
C HIS A 137 -18.95 -1.23 -4.85
N CYS A 138 -18.94 -1.99 -3.75
CA CYS A 138 -20.14 -2.42 -3.04
C CYS A 138 -19.87 -2.66 -1.56
N ILE A 139 -20.75 -2.18 -0.68
CA ILE A 139 -20.76 -2.50 0.76
C ILE A 139 -22.11 -3.09 1.21
N HIS A 140 -22.92 -3.56 0.25
CA HIS A 140 -24.22 -4.14 0.56
C HIS A 140 -24.06 -5.48 1.32
N PRO A 141 -24.90 -5.80 2.32
CA PRO A 141 -24.79 -7.03 3.14
C PRO A 141 -24.53 -8.32 2.37
N GLU A 142 -25.23 -8.54 1.26
CA GLU A 142 -25.04 -9.74 0.42
C GLU A 142 -23.60 -9.87 -0.14
N PHE A 143 -22.97 -8.76 -0.51
CA PHE A 143 -21.59 -8.75 -0.97
C PHE A 143 -20.62 -8.92 0.20
N LEU A 144 -20.90 -8.28 1.34
CA LEU A 144 -20.10 -8.43 2.55
C LEU A 144 -20.02 -9.89 3.02
N GLU A 145 -21.15 -10.60 3.00
CA GLU A 145 -21.23 -12.01 3.40
C GLU A 145 -20.44 -12.94 2.45
N ASP A 146 -20.62 -12.77 1.13
CA ASP A 146 -19.88 -13.53 0.12
C ASP A 146 -18.36 -13.30 0.27
N GLN A 147 -17.94 -12.04 0.39
CA GLN A 147 -16.52 -11.70 0.47
C GLN A 147 -15.90 -12.14 1.79
N LEU A 148 -16.60 -12.01 2.92
CA LEU A 148 -16.09 -12.48 4.21
C LEU A 148 -15.84 -13.99 4.18
N THR A 149 -16.71 -14.75 3.51
CA THR A 149 -16.53 -16.20 3.34
C THR A 149 -15.24 -16.51 2.60
N ARG A 150 -15.02 -15.86 1.47
CA ARG A 150 -13.81 -16.06 0.64
C ARG A 150 -12.55 -15.56 1.35
N SER A 151 -12.63 -14.46 2.08
CA SER A 151 -11.51 -13.93 2.87
C SER A 151 -11.09 -14.89 3.98
N LEU A 152 -12.04 -15.44 4.74
CA LEU A 152 -11.74 -16.44 5.77
C LEU A 152 -11.12 -17.71 5.17
N GLU A 153 -11.59 -18.16 3.99
CA GLU A 153 -11.01 -19.29 3.27
C GLU A 153 -9.56 -19.03 2.84
N ARG A 154 -9.28 -17.87 2.20
CA ARG A 154 -7.93 -17.49 1.76
C ARG A 154 -6.96 -17.32 2.94
N LEU A 155 -7.41 -16.64 4.00
CA LEU A 155 -6.65 -16.46 5.23
C LEU A 155 -6.54 -17.76 6.05
N ARG A 156 -7.34 -18.77 5.73
CA ARG A 156 -7.48 -20.02 6.49
C ARG A 156 -7.86 -19.75 7.95
N LEU A 157 -8.62 -18.70 8.25
CA LEU A 157 -9.04 -18.35 9.62
C LEU A 157 -10.51 -18.70 9.85
N SER A 158 -10.86 -19.14 11.06
CA SER A 158 -12.28 -19.23 11.46
C SER A 158 -12.89 -17.89 11.83
N CYS A 159 -12.06 -16.93 12.25
CA CYS A 159 -12.45 -15.61 12.71
C CYS A 159 -11.39 -14.56 12.34
N LEU A 160 -11.84 -13.45 11.76
CA LEU A 160 -11.03 -12.25 11.52
C LEU A 160 -11.11 -11.32 12.74
N ASP A 161 -10.00 -10.73 13.17
CA ASP A 161 -10.04 -9.82 14.34
C ASP A 161 -10.79 -8.54 13.99
N PHE A 162 -10.49 -7.97 12.81
CA PHE A 162 -11.16 -6.79 12.30
C PHE A 162 -11.52 -6.92 10.82
N TYR A 163 -12.72 -6.47 10.46
CA TYR A 163 -13.16 -6.37 9.08
C TYR A 163 -13.63 -4.95 8.75
N LEU A 164 -12.97 -4.30 7.79
CA LEU A 164 -13.20 -2.89 7.48
C LEU A 164 -13.98 -2.69 6.18
N LEU A 165 -14.92 -1.74 6.18
CA LEU A 165 -15.43 -1.19 4.92
C LEU A 165 -14.31 -0.37 4.26
N HIS A 166 -13.98 -0.70 3.01
CA HIS A 166 -12.84 -0.14 2.30
C HIS A 166 -13.30 0.96 1.33
N ASN A 167 -12.92 2.19 1.66
CA ASN A 167 -13.19 3.42 0.91
C ASN A 167 -14.67 3.56 0.51
N PRO A 168 -15.61 3.50 1.49
CA PRO A 168 -17.03 3.64 1.20
C PRO A 168 -17.36 4.95 0.48
N GLU A 169 -16.53 6.00 0.63
CA GLU A 169 -16.67 7.29 -0.05
C GLU A 169 -16.72 7.21 -1.59
N TYR A 170 -16.34 6.09 -2.21
CA TYR A 170 -16.47 5.88 -3.66
C TYR A 170 -17.90 6.03 -4.17
N TYR A 171 -18.88 5.80 -3.30
CA TYR A 171 -20.27 6.16 -3.58
C TYR A 171 -20.47 7.66 -3.76
N LEU A 172 -19.87 8.49 -2.89
CA LEU A 172 -19.95 9.95 -3.00
C LEU A 172 -19.22 10.44 -4.25
N SER A 173 -18.05 9.87 -4.58
CA SER A 173 -17.34 10.19 -5.83
C SER A 173 -18.18 9.86 -7.06
N TRP A 174 -18.86 8.70 -7.07
CA TRP A 174 -19.79 8.34 -8.13
C TRP A 174 -21.00 9.28 -8.19
N ALA A 175 -21.63 9.56 -7.04
CA ALA A 175 -22.80 10.43 -6.95
C ALA A 175 -22.49 11.82 -7.52
N SER A 176 -21.31 12.37 -7.18
CA SER A 176 -20.76 13.61 -7.73
C SER A 176 -20.64 13.56 -9.25
N LYS A 177 -20.00 12.51 -9.80
CA LYS A 177 -19.84 12.32 -11.26
C LYS A 177 -21.17 12.20 -12.00
N THR A 178 -22.20 11.65 -11.35
CA THR A 178 -23.54 11.48 -11.92
C THR A 178 -24.49 12.66 -11.68
N GLY A 179 -24.03 13.71 -10.99
CA GLY A 179 -24.82 14.93 -10.76
C GLY A 179 -25.92 14.79 -9.71
N LEU A 180 -25.81 13.84 -8.78
CA LEU A 180 -26.73 13.73 -7.64
C LEU A 180 -26.61 14.94 -6.72
N ILE A 181 -27.71 15.33 -6.08
CA ILE A 181 -27.71 16.39 -5.07
C ILE A 181 -26.92 15.91 -3.86
N LEU A 182 -25.92 16.69 -3.43
CA LEU A 182 -24.96 16.29 -2.39
C LEU A 182 -25.64 15.86 -1.08
N GLU A 183 -26.68 16.57 -0.63
CA GLU A 183 -27.40 16.20 0.59
C GLU A 183 -28.11 14.84 0.48
N GLU A 184 -28.72 14.55 -0.68
CA GLU A 184 -29.37 13.27 -0.95
C GLU A 184 -28.33 12.15 -1.02
N ALA A 185 -27.21 12.40 -1.70
CA ALA A 185 -26.08 11.50 -1.76
C ALA A 185 -25.54 11.21 -0.35
N ARG A 186 -25.29 12.22 0.48
CA ARG A 186 -24.82 12.04 1.87
C ARG A 186 -25.82 11.25 2.72
N ARG A 187 -27.13 11.51 2.57
CA ARG A 187 -28.16 10.74 3.27
C ARG A 187 -28.11 9.26 2.90
N GLU A 188 -28.03 8.96 1.61
CA GLU A 188 -27.93 7.57 1.16
C GLU A 188 -26.60 6.93 1.59
N TYR A 189 -25.48 7.65 1.48
CA TYR A 189 -24.18 7.18 1.91
C TYR A 189 -24.16 6.62 3.34
N TYR A 190 -24.66 7.41 4.29
CA TYR A 190 -24.75 6.98 5.69
C TYR A 190 -25.82 5.90 5.92
N SER A 191 -26.89 5.90 5.11
CA SER A 191 -27.90 4.82 5.11
C SER A 191 -27.29 3.47 4.69
N ARG A 192 -26.41 3.46 3.68
CA ARG A 192 -25.66 2.27 3.24
C ARG A 192 -24.69 1.78 4.30
N ILE A 193 -23.95 2.68 4.95
CA ILE A 193 -23.07 2.35 6.07
C ILE A 193 -23.86 1.72 7.22
N LYS A 194 -25.04 2.27 7.55
CA LYS A 194 -25.90 1.69 8.59
C LYS A 194 -26.30 0.25 8.27
N ARG A 195 -26.76 -0.04 7.04
CA ARG A 195 -27.10 -1.42 6.62
C ARG A 195 -25.89 -2.36 6.67
N ALA A 196 -24.73 -1.86 6.27
CA ALA A 196 -23.48 -2.62 6.36
C ALA A 196 -23.14 -2.94 7.83
N PHE A 197 -23.23 -1.96 8.74
CA PHE A 197 -22.96 -2.17 10.17
C PHE A 197 -23.96 -3.12 10.81
N GLU A 198 -25.25 -3.03 10.48
CA GLU A 198 -26.26 -4.00 10.93
C GLU A 198 -25.87 -5.43 10.56
N HIS A 199 -25.41 -5.66 9.33
CA HIS A 199 -24.93 -6.97 8.91
C HIS A 199 -23.63 -7.38 9.63
N LEU A 200 -22.68 -6.47 9.80
CA LEU A 200 -21.42 -6.77 10.49
C LEU A 200 -21.63 -7.13 11.96
N GLU A 201 -22.60 -6.53 12.66
CA GLU A 201 -23.01 -6.96 14.00
C GLU A 201 -23.50 -8.43 14.00
N HIS A 202 -24.25 -8.85 12.99
CA HIS A 202 -24.65 -10.26 12.85
C HIS A 202 -23.44 -11.17 12.57
N GLU A 203 -22.44 -10.73 11.81
CA GLU A 203 -21.21 -11.50 11.59
C GLU A 203 -20.35 -11.62 12.86
N VAL A 204 -20.42 -10.64 13.76
CA VAL A 204 -19.85 -10.74 15.13
C VAL A 204 -20.59 -11.78 15.94
N GLU A 205 -21.92 -11.76 15.96
CA GLU A 205 -22.74 -12.78 16.67
C GLU A 205 -22.49 -14.20 16.16
N ARG A 206 -22.23 -14.34 14.84
CA ARG A 206 -21.83 -15.60 14.19
C ARG A 206 -20.39 -16.02 14.50
N GLY A 207 -19.61 -15.17 15.17
CA GLY A 207 -18.21 -15.42 15.53
C GLY A 207 -17.24 -15.41 14.34
N ARG A 208 -17.63 -14.82 13.21
CA ARG A 208 -16.82 -14.78 11.99
C ARG A 208 -15.87 -13.59 11.95
N ILE A 209 -16.22 -12.53 12.67
CA ILE A 209 -15.36 -11.37 12.94
C ILE A 209 -15.46 -11.02 14.43
N SER A 210 -14.39 -10.48 15.04
CA SER A 210 -14.46 -9.98 16.43
C SER A 210 -14.95 -8.54 16.48
N PHE A 211 -14.44 -7.70 15.57
CA PHE A 211 -14.77 -6.28 15.48
C PHE A 211 -14.83 -5.82 14.03
N TYR A 212 -15.33 -4.61 13.80
CA TYR A 212 -15.36 -4.00 12.47
C TYR A 212 -15.00 -2.52 12.51
N GLY A 213 -14.84 -1.95 11.32
CA GLY A 213 -14.38 -0.58 11.17
C GLY A 213 -14.52 -0.02 9.76
N ILE A 214 -13.89 1.13 9.51
CA ILE A 214 -13.84 1.77 8.19
C ILE A 214 -12.40 2.17 7.87
N SER A 215 -11.96 1.86 6.66
CA SER A 215 -10.79 2.46 6.02
C SER A 215 -11.28 3.52 5.04
N SER A 216 -10.95 4.79 5.25
CA SER A 216 -11.38 5.88 4.36
C SER A 216 -10.23 6.85 4.10
N ASN A 217 -10.07 7.22 2.83
CA ASN A 217 -9.09 8.23 2.42
C ASN A 217 -9.54 9.65 2.78
N THR A 218 -10.84 9.86 3.00
CA THR A 218 -11.42 11.19 3.22
C THR A 218 -11.71 11.47 4.69
N PHE A 219 -11.35 10.59 5.62
CA PHE A 219 -11.35 10.91 7.05
C PHE A 219 -10.52 12.17 7.38
N PRO A 220 -9.36 12.43 6.74
CA PRO A 220 -8.59 13.65 6.94
C PRO A 220 -9.11 14.87 6.16
N SER A 221 -10.12 14.73 5.30
CA SER A 221 -10.57 15.83 4.43
C SER A 221 -11.36 16.89 5.20
N PRO A 222 -11.41 18.15 4.72
CA PRO A 222 -12.28 19.17 5.27
C PRO A 222 -13.76 18.76 5.24
N ALA A 223 -14.56 19.20 6.21
CA ALA A 223 -15.99 18.86 6.28
C ALA A 223 -16.82 19.36 5.07
N THR A 224 -16.28 20.34 4.34
CA THR A 224 -16.85 20.89 3.10
C THR A 224 -16.58 20.02 1.87
N ASP A 225 -15.66 19.06 1.94
CA ASP A 225 -15.37 18.13 0.85
C ASP A 225 -16.63 17.29 0.53
N PRO A 226 -17.09 17.27 -0.73
CA PRO A 226 -18.26 16.48 -1.12
C PRO A 226 -18.10 14.97 -0.87
N GLU A 227 -16.86 14.46 -0.81
CA GLU A 227 -16.53 13.05 -0.58
C GLU A 227 -16.15 12.77 0.89
N PHE A 228 -16.29 13.75 1.78
CA PHE A 228 -15.95 13.64 3.21
C PHE A 228 -16.72 12.52 3.92
N THR A 229 -15.98 11.64 4.58
CA THR A 229 -16.52 10.67 5.55
C THR A 229 -16.37 11.22 6.96
N SER A 230 -17.48 11.62 7.58
CA SER A 230 -17.50 12.09 8.97
C SER A 230 -17.44 10.92 9.94
N LEU A 231 -16.36 10.84 10.72
CA LEU A 231 -16.22 9.84 11.77
C LEU A 231 -17.28 10.00 12.86
N GLU A 232 -17.63 11.24 13.21
CA GLU A 232 -18.72 11.53 14.15
C GLU A 232 -20.05 10.90 13.70
N ARG A 233 -20.44 11.08 12.42
CA ARG A 233 -21.65 10.44 11.88
C ARG A 233 -21.57 8.92 11.86
N VAL A 234 -20.40 8.37 11.53
CA VAL A 234 -20.16 6.91 11.57
C VAL A 234 -20.32 6.37 12.99
N TRP A 235 -19.81 7.08 13.99
CA TRP A 235 -19.95 6.73 15.40
C TRP A 235 -21.42 6.79 15.85
N GLU A 236 -22.15 7.86 15.51
CA GLU A 236 -23.59 7.98 15.80
C GLU A 236 -24.40 6.81 15.21
N ILE A 237 -24.05 6.35 14.00
CA ILE A 237 -24.67 5.19 13.39
C ILE A 237 -24.43 3.93 14.24
N ALA A 238 -23.19 3.66 14.63
CA ALA A 238 -22.86 2.50 15.46
C ALA A 238 -23.59 2.53 16.81
N GLU A 239 -23.61 3.67 17.50
CA GLU A 239 -24.36 3.86 18.76
C GLU A 239 -25.86 3.65 18.59
N SER A 240 -26.43 4.04 17.43
CA SER A 240 -27.86 3.85 17.15
C SER A 240 -28.26 2.39 16.98
N LEU A 241 -27.32 1.49 16.66
CA LEU A 241 -27.59 0.06 16.50
C LEU A 241 -27.56 -0.67 17.84
N SER A 242 -26.58 -0.37 18.68
CA SER A 242 -26.41 -0.98 20.00
C SER A 242 -25.48 -0.15 20.87
N SER A 243 -25.75 -0.03 22.17
CA SER A 243 -24.80 0.56 23.13
C SER A 243 -23.56 -0.30 23.37
N LYS A 244 -23.57 -1.54 22.87
CA LYS A 244 -22.44 -2.49 22.89
C LYS A 244 -22.00 -2.86 21.46
N HIS A 245 -22.15 -1.95 20.50
CA HIS A 245 -21.70 -2.16 19.12
C HIS A 245 -20.21 -2.55 19.06
N HIS A 246 -19.77 -3.13 17.95
CA HIS A 246 -18.41 -3.65 17.74
C HIS A 246 -17.57 -2.83 16.75
N PHE A 247 -18.04 -1.62 16.37
CA PHE A 247 -17.20 -0.64 15.69
C PHE A 247 -16.02 -0.19 16.58
N ARG A 248 -14.78 -0.51 16.18
CA ARG A 248 -13.58 -0.29 17.01
C ARG A 248 -12.36 0.28 16.28
N LEU A 249 -12.34 0.26 14.96
CA LEU A 249 -11.12 0.55 14.20
C LEU A 249 -11.37 1.51 13.03
N ILE A 250 -10.50 2.49 12.88
CA ILE A 250 -10.42 3.31 11.66
C ILE A 250 -9.04 3.18 11.01
N GLN A 251 -9.03 3.31 9.70
CA GLN A 251 -7.81 3.44 8.92
C GLN A 251 -7.89 4.67 8.02
N LEU A 252 -6.83 5.47 8.02
CA LEU A 252 -6.74 6.73 7.29
C LEU A 252 -5.30 7.00 6.81
N PRO A 253 -5.15 7.71 5.69
CA PRO A 253 -3.83 8.11 5.23
C PRO A 253 -3.28 9.23 6.11
N MET A 254 -2.00 9.10 6.47
CA MET A 254 -1.26 10.20 7.08
C MET A 254 0.24 9.99 6.84
N ASN A 255 0.96 11.07 6.55
CA ASN A 255 2.42 11.08 6.40
C ASN A 255 2.95 12.52 6.54
N LEU A 256 4.23 12.72 6.27
CA LEU A 256 4.90 14.02 6.37
C LEU A 256 4.33 15.13 5.47
N PHE A 257 3.43 14.80 4.53
CA PHE A 257 2.77 15.74 3.65
C PHE A 257 1.24 15.70 3.77
N GLU A 258 0.64 14.51 3.88
CA GLU A 258 -0.79 14.32 4.17
C GLU A 258 -1.02 14.41 5.70
N THR A 259 -1.01 15.62 6.27
CA THR A 259 -1.08 15.84 7.74
C THR A 259 -2.49 15.95 8.32
N GLY A 260 -3.52 15.97 7.46
CA GLY A 260 -4.90 16.33 7.83
C GLY A 260 -5.53 15.48 8.92
N GLY A 261 -5.04 14.25 9.14
CA GLY A 261 -5.54 13.38 10.23
C GLY A 261 -5.43 14.04 11.60
N VAL A 262 -4.43 14.91 11.79
CA VAL A 262 -4.19 15.69 13.00
C VAL A 262 -4.49 17.18 12.81
N THR A 263 -4.16 17.76 11.65
CA THR A 263 -4.22 19.21 11.47
C THR A 263 -5.57 19.74 11.00
N GLU A 264 -6.39 18.93 10.33
CA GLU A 264 -7.71 19.33 9.84
C GLU A 264 -8.78 19.11 10.92
N THR A 265 -9.44 20.18 11.35
CA THR A 265 -10.53 20.13 12.32
C THR A 265 -11.86 19.95 11.59
N ASN A 266 -12.26 18.71 11.38
CA ASN A 266 -13.40 18.33 10.54
C ASN A 266 -14.55 17.65 11.29
N GLN A 267 -14.48 17.55 12.63
CA GLN A 267 -15.60 17.11 13.46
C GLN A 267 -16.39 18.31 14.02
N SER A 268 -17.67 18.13 14.37
CA SER A 268 -18.55 19.26 14.72
C SER A 268 -18.10 20.04 15.98
N ASN A 269 -17.34 19.38 16.86
CA ASN A 269 -16.79 19.94 18.09
C ASN A 269 -15.43 20.62 17.91
N GLY A 270 -14.95 20.78 16.66
CA GLY A 270 -13.66 21.40 16.35
C GLY A 270 -12.45 20.48 16.53
N GLN A 271 -12.66 19.17 16.72
CA GLN A 271 -11.58 18.19 16.77
C GLN A 271 -11.16 17.71 15.37
N SER A 272 -9.93 17.23 15.26
CA SER A 272 -9.52 16.38 14.14
C SER A 272 -10.02 14.95 14.30
N VAL A 273 -9.98 14.18 13.22
CA VAL A 273 -10.43 12.78 13.23
C VAL A 273 -9.63 11.91 14.22
N VAL A 274 -8.32 12.13 14.37
CA VAL A 274 -7.47 11.41 15.34
C VAL A 274 -7.86 11.76 16.77
N GLN A 275 -8.13 13.04 17.06
CA GLN A 275 -8.57 13.47 18.39
C GLN A 275 -9.94 12.88 18.76
N PHE A 276 -10.91 12.91 17.83
CA PHE A 276 -12.22 12.31 18.05
C PHE A 276 -12.13 10.79 18.27
N ALA A 277 -11.31 10.10 17.46
CA ALA A 277 -11.08 8.67 17.62
C ALA A 277 -10.50 8.32 19.00
N ARG A 278 -9.53 9.10 19.48
CA ARG A 278 -8.95 8.95 20.81
C ARG A 278 -9.98 9.10 21.92
N ASP A 279 -10.85 10.12 21.83
CA ASP A 279 -11.89 10.37 22.84
C ASP A 279 -12.92 9.23 22.89
N LYS A 280 -13.19 8.60 21.74
CA LYS A 280 -14.03 7.39 21.64
C LYS A 280 -13.26 6.09 21.92
N LYS A 281 -11.93 6.16 22.13
CA LYS A 281 -11.01 5.02 22.30
C LYS A 281 -11.09 4.02 21.13
N LEU A 282 -11.17 4.55 19.91
CA LEU A 282 -11.04 3.79 18.67
C LEU A 282 -9.56 3.56 18.37
N GLY A 283 -9.26 2.40 17.78
CA GLY A 283 -7.96 2.17 17.17
C GLY A 283 -7.79 2.97 15.90
N VAL A 284 -6.57 3.48 15.68
CA VAL A 284 -6.23 4.31 14.52
C VAL A 284 -5.05 3.69 13.80
N LEU A 285 -5.30 3.16 12.60
CA LEU A 285 -4.28 2.64 11.71
C LEU A 285 -3.91 3.68 10.65
N ILE A 286 -2.62 3.96 10.51
CA ILE A 286 -2.15 4.88 9.47
C ILE A 286 -1.67 4.09 8.27
N ASN A 287 -2.28 4.33 7.10
CA ASN A 287 -1.79 3.83 5.82
C ASN A 287 -1.05 4.94 5.04
N ARG A 288 -0.31 4.52 3.99
CA ARG A 288 0.56 5.41 3.19
C ARG A 288 1.60 6.22 4.00
N PRO A 289 2.24 5.66 5.06
CA PRO A 289 3.20 6.44 5.85
C PRO A 289 4.44 6.87 5.06
N LEU A 290 4.81 6.11 4.02
CA LEU A 290 6.02 6.33 3.22
C LEU A 290 5.76 6.71 1.76
N ASN A 291 4.50 6.88 1.36
CA ASN A 291 4.10 7.13 -0.03
C ASN A 291 3.05 8.24 -0.06
N ALA A 292 3.52 9.48 -0.05
CA ALA A 292 2.67 10.66 -0.04
C ALA A 292 2.07 10.92 -1.42
N ILE A 293 0.85 11.43 -1.45
CA ILE A 293 0.20 11.92 -2.67
C ILE A 293 0.03 13.43 -2.56
N ILE A 294 0.67 14.18 -3.45
CA ILE A 294 0.63 15.65 -3.50
C ILE A 294 0.37 16.07 -4.94
N ASP A 295 -0.66 16.87 -5.20
CA ASP A 295 -1.04 17.31 -6.56
C ASP A 295 -1.11 16.16 -7.59
N ASN A 296 -1.69 15.02 -7.18
CA ASN A 296 -1.75 13.77 -7.95
C ASN A 296 -0.38 13.15 -8.32
N ARG A 297 0.70 13.54 -7.63
CA ARG A 297 2.04 12.95 -7.77
C ARG A 297 2.36 12.11 -6.53
N LEU A 298 3.00 10.97 -6.76
CA LEU A 298 3.50 10.11 -5.70
C LEU A 298 4.90 10.57 -5.28
N ILE A 299 5.10 10.80 -3.99
CA ILE A 299 6.40 11.13 -3.39
C ILE A 299 6.72 10.05 -2.35
N ARG A 300 7.85 9.38 -2.53
CA ARG A 300 8.32 8.35 -1.59
C ARG A 300 9.16 8.99 -0.48
N LEU A 301 8.81 8.70 0.76
CA LEU A 301 9.55 9.13 1.95
C LEU A 301 10.56 8.06 2.35
N ALA A 302 11.58 7.88 1.52
CA ALA A 302 12.68 6.95 1.76
C ALA A 302 14.01 7.61 1.39
N GLU A 303 15.11 7.11 1.94
CA GLU A 303 16.42 7.59 1.52
C GLU A 303 16.77 7.12 0.12
N VAL A 304 17.32 8.05 -0.66
CA VAL A 304 17.93 7.78 -1.96
C VAL A 304 19.39 8.17 -1.85
N GLN A 305 20.28 7.22 -2.16
CA GLN A 305 21.71 7.50 -2.19
C GLN A 305 22.02 8.45 -3.34
N ALA A 306 22.58 9.61 -3.02
CA ALA A 306 23.00 10.57 -4.02
C ALA A 306 24.09 9.96 -4.91
N THR A 307 23.83 9.95 -6.21
CA THR A 307 24.82 9.61 -7.24
C THR A 307 25.01 10.85 -8.10
N ARG A 308 26.23 11.12 -8.58
CA ARG A 308 26.47 12.26 -9.49
C ARG A 308 25.58 12.09 -10.72
N ALA A 309 24.70 13.04 -10.98
CA ALA A 309 23.90 13.00 -12.19
C ALA A 309 24.79 13.01 -13.43
N ALA A 310 24.46 12.14 -14.38
CA ALA A 310 25.05 12.18 -15.71
C ALA A 310 24.66 13.49 -16.41
N SER A 311 25.61 14.10 -17.14
CA SER A 311 25.31 15.30 -17.93
C SER A 311 24.41 14.96 -19.12
N THR A 312 23.72 15.97 -19.66
CA THR A 312 22.91 15.81 -20.88
C THR A 312 23.71 15.21 -22.03
N GLU A 313 24.98 15.58 -22.17
CA GLU A 313 25.91 15.04 -23.17
C GLU A 313 26.23 13.57 -22.90
N GLU A 314 26.50 13.19 -21.64
CA GLU A 314 26.74 11.81 -21.25
C GLU A 314 25.51 10.93 -21.53
N ILE A 315 24.32 11.41 -21.18
CA ILE A 315 23.06 10.70 -21.46
C ILE A 315 22.86 10.56 -22.97
N SER A 316 23.02 11.64 -23.74
CA SER A 316 22.89 11.58 -25.20
C SER A 316 23.86 10.56 -25.80
N GLN A 317 25.11 10.52 -25.32
CA GLN A 317 26.09 9.55 -25.80
C GLN A 317 25.68 8.11 -25.46
N ARG A 318 25.20 7.85 -24.24
CA ARG A 318 24.70 6.51 -23.86
C ARG A 318 23.50 6.07 -24.70
N MET A 319 22.59 7.00 -25.01
CA MET A 319 21.46 6.69 -25.89
C MET A 319 21.92 6.43 -27.33
N ASP A 320 22.92 7.16 -27.81
CA ASP A 320 23.50 6.93 -29.14
C ASP A 320 24.22 5.57 -29.21
N ASP A 321 24.96 5.18 -28.16
CA ASP A 321 25.58 3.86 -28.05
C ASP A 321 24.51 2.74 -28.08
N LEU A 322 23.39 2.94 -27.38
CA LEU A 322 22.27 1.99 -27.32
C LEU A 322 21.58 1.85 -28.68
N ILE A 323 21.24 2.97 -29.33
CA ILE A 323 20.66 2.99 -30.69
C ILE A 323 21.60 2.33 -31.69
N HIS A 324 22.92 2.57 -31.56
CA HIS A 324 23.91 1.92 -32.42
C HIS A 324 23.92 0.38 -32.23
N SER A 325 23.83 -0.08 -30.98
CA SER A 325 23.73 -1.50 -30.66
C SER A 325 22.45 -2.14 -31.22
N GLU A 326 21.30 -1.45 -31.15
CA GLU A 326 20.03 -1.86 -31.75
C GLU A 326 20.12 -1.94 -33.28
N GLU A 327 20.76 -0.97 -33.94
CA GLU A 327 20.97 -1.00 -35.39
C GLU A 327 21.96 -2.10 -35.83
N LEU A 328 22.93 -2.47 -34.98
CA LEU A 328 23.83 -3.59 -35.22
C LEU A 328 23.06 -4.93 -35.24
N LEU A 329 22.15 -5.13 -34.28
CA LEU A 329 21.26 -6.28 -34.25
C LEU A 329 20.44 -6.36 -35.55
N LYS A 330 19.82 -5.24 -35.95
CA LYS A 330 18.99 -5.14 -37.14
C LYS A 330 19.73 -5.45 -38.44
N ARG A 331 20.92 -4.88 -38.62
CA ARG A 331 21.63 -4.90 -39.91
C ARG A 331 22.56 -6.09 -40.09
N LYS A 332 23.09 -6.64 -39.00
CA LYS A 332 24.09 -7.72 -39.08
C LYS A 332 23.58 -9.03 -38.51
N ILE A 333 22.95 -9.00 -37.33
CA ILE A 333 22.66 -10.23 -36.58
C ILE A 333 21.36 -10.88 -37.06
N LEU A 334 20.24 -10.15 -37.07
CA LEU A 334 18.95 -10.71 -37.48
C LEU A 334 18.95 -11.31 -38.91
N PRO A 335 19.64 -10.72 -39.90
CA PRO A 335 19.74 -11.31 -41.24
C PRO A 335 20.52 -12.63 -41.31
N GLU A 336 21.44 -12.88 -40.35
CA GLU A 336 22.18 -14.14 -40.25
C GLU A 336 21.34 -15.25 -39.61
N LEU A 337 20.29 -14.88 -38.87
CA LEU A 337 19.37 -15.84 -38.26
C LEU A 337 18.32 -16.28 -39.30
N SER A 338 18.01 -17.57 -39.31
CA SER A 338 16.98 -18.16 -40.20
C SER A 338 15.55 -17.86 -39.71
N LEU A 339 15.24 -16.58 -39.47
CA LEU A 339 13.96 -16.09 -38.95
C LEU A 339 13.07 -15.56 -40.07
N THR A 340 11.76 -15.62 -39.87
CA THR A 340 10.80 -14.97 -40.78
C THR A 340 10.87 -13.43 -40.63
N PRO A 341 10.55 -12.65 -41.68
CA PRO A 341 10.54 -11.18 -41.59
C PRO A 341 9.62 -10.64 -40.48
N SER A 342 8.49 -11.32 -40.23
CA SER A 342 7.57 -10.97 -39.14
C SER A 342 8.23 -11.11 -37.77
N LEU A 343 8.99 -12.18 -37.57
CA LEU A 343 9.65 -12.44 -36.30
C LEU A 343 10.84 -11.50 -36.08
N GLN A 344 11.59 -11.19 -37.14
CA GLN A 344 12.64 -10.15 -37.09
C GLN A 344 12.05 -8.78 -36.69
N ALA A 345 10.90 -8.40 -37.26
CA ALA A 345 10.23 -7.15 -36.91
C ALA A 345 9.78 -7.12 -35.43
N GLN A 346 9.22 -8.23 -34.93
CA GLN A 346 8.82 -8.34 -33.52
C GLN A 346 10.01 -8.23 -32.56
N VAL A 347 11.13 -8.88 -32.87
CA VAL A 347 12.36 -8.78 -32.06
C VAL A 347 12.85 -7.33 -32.00
N LEU A 348 12.87 -6.64 -33.13
CA LEU A 348 13.27 -5.23 -33.19
C LEU A 348 12.34 -4.32 -32.40
N GLU A 349 11.03 -4.53 -32.51
CA GLU A 349 10.05 -3.75 -31.75
C GLU A 349 10.25 -3.89 -30.24
N GLN A 350 10.61 -5.08 -29.76
CA GLN A 350 10.81 -5.32 -28.32
C GLN A 350 12.12 -4.72 -27.78
N VAL A 351 13.19 -4.72 -28.58
CA VAL A 351 14.53 -4.27 -28.15
C VAL A 351 14.81 -2.79 -28.44
N ALA A 352 14.16 -2.19 -29.43
CA ALA A 352 14.40 -0.81 -29.86
C ALA A 352 13.81 0.22 -28.88
N ILE A 353 14.51 0.46 -27.79
CA ILE A 353 14.09 1.39 -26.73
C ILE A 353 14.95 2.67 -26.69
N GLY A 354 16.14 2.65 -27.28
CA GLY A 354 17.09 3.76 -27.25
C GLY A 354 16.52 5.05 -27.82
N GLY A 355 15.74 4.96 -28.90
CA GLY A 355 15.04 6.11 -29.47
C GLY A 355 14.00 6.73 -28.51
N VAL A 356 13.25 5.89 -27.80
CA VAL A 356 12.26 6.33 -26.81
C VAL A 356 12.96 6.99 -25.63
N LEU A 357 13.99 6.34 -25.09
CA LEU A 357 14.77 6.87 -23.97
C LEU A 357 15.43 8.20 -24.36
N LYS A 358 16.04 8.32 -25.54
CA LYS A 358 16.66 9.58 -26.01
C LYS A 358 15.70 10.76 -26.03
N GLN A 359 14.44 10.52 -26.36
CA GLN A 359 13.43 11.58 -26.43
C GLN A 359 12.77 11.89 -25.09
N GLN A 360 12.67 10.90 -24.20
CA GLN A 360 11.82 10.98 -23.00
C GLN A 360 12.59 10.91 -21.68
N TRP A 361 13.93 10.78 -21.70
CA TRP A 361 14.71 10.53 -20.48
C TRP A 361 14.49 11.55 -19.37
N SER A 362 14.15 12.81 -19.68
CA SER A 362 13.91 13.88 -18.71
C SER A 362 12.46 13.97 -18.20
N ASN A 363 11.55 13.13 -18.71
CA ASN A 363 10.10 13.29 -18.51
C ASN A 363 9.42 12.06 -17.88
N PHE A 364 10.16 11.20 -17.18
CA PHE A 364 9.59 10.05 -16.47
C PHE A 364 8.94 10.41 -15.14
N GLY A 365 9.17 11.62 -14.63
CA GLY A 365 8.42 12.22 -13.52
C GLY A 365 9.02 12.01 -12.14
N SER A 366 9.34 10.78 -11.73
CA SER A 366 10.02 10.50 -10.46
C SER A 366 10.99 9.33 -10.59
N TYR A 367 11.91 9.20 -9.62
CA TYR A 367 12.85 8.08 -9.59
C TYR A 367 12.16 6.72 -9.52
N GLU A 368 11.09 6.60 -8.74
CA GLU A 368 10.32 5.36 -8.61
C GLU A 368 9.60 5.01 -9.90
N ARG A 369 8.97 6.00 -10.54
CA ARG A 369 8.31 5.77 -11.83
C ARG A 369 9.31 5.34 -12.90
N TRP A 370 10.51 5.92 -12.88
CA TRP A 370 11.60 5.47 -13.73
C TRP A 370 12.03 4.02 -13.40
N GLN A 371 12.24 3.66 -12.13
CA GLN A 371 12.57 2.29 -11.72
C GLN A 371 11.47 1.28 -12.09
N GLU A 372 10.20 1.66 -11.97
CA GLU A 372 9.05 0.82 -12.38
C GLU A 372 9.06 0.61 -13.90
N LEU A 373 9.26 1.66 -14.69
CA LEU A 373 9.39 1.54 -16.16
C LEU A 373 10.59 0.67 -16.55
N GLN A 374 11.73 0.84 -15.89
CA GLN A 374 12.90 0.01 -16.11
C GLN A 374 12.59 -1.47 -15.81
N SER A 375 12.02 -1.76 -14.64
CA SER A 375 11.86 -3.12 -14.13
C SER A 375 10.70 -3.89 -14.77
N PHE A 376 9.60 -3.21 -15.08
CA PHE A 376 8.35 -3.84 -15.53
C PHE A 376 8.03 -3.60 -17.00
N TYR A 377 8.62 -2.58 -17.62
CA TYR A 377 8.35 -2.28 -19.03
C TYR A 377 9.57 -2.56 -19.92
N PHE A 378 10.72 -1.94 -19.67
CA PHE A 378 11.87 -2.06 -20.56
C PHE A 378 12.65 -3.39 -20.38
N ALA A 379 13.06 -3.71 -19.16
CA ALA A 379 13.90 -4.88 -18.90
C ALA A 379 13.24 -6.22 -19.26
N PRO A 380 11.93 -6.47 -18.99
CA PRO A 380 11.29 -7.74 -19.35
C PRO A 380 11.24 -7.96 -20.87
N ARG A 381 10.99 -6.91 -21.65
CA ARG A 381 10.97 -6.97 -23.12
C ARG A 381 12.33 -7.38 -23.67
N ILE A 382 13.39 -6.74 -23.19
CA ILE A 382 14.77 -7.03 -23.62
C ILE A 382 15.18 -8.43 -23.16
N ARG A 383 14.85 -8.81 -21.92
CA ARG A 383 15.14 -10.16 -21.40
C ARG A 383 14.46 -11.24 -22.24
N GLY A 384 13.21 -11.03 -22.64
CA GLY A 384 12.49 -11.95 -23.54
C GLY A 384 13.19 -12.10 -24.89
N VAL A 385 13.67 -10.99 -25.47
CA VAL A 385 14.48 -11.02 -26.71
C VAL A 385 15.79 -11.78 -26.51
N VAL A 386 16.53 -11.49 -25.43
CA VAL A 386 17.80 -12.17 -25.13
C VAL A 386 17.59 -13.67 -24.98
N GLN A 387 16.60 -14.11 -24.19
CA GLN A 387 16.27 -15.53 -24.03
C GLN A 387 15.88 -16.19 -25.35
N PHE A 388 15.12 -15.49 -26.20
CA PHE A 388 14.75 -15.99 -27.52
C PHE A 388 15.99 -16.16 -28.42
N LEU A 389 16.92 -15.20 -28.42
CA LEU A 389 18.14 -15.25 -29.21
C LEU A 389 19.10 -16.36 -28.72
N GLU A 390 19.18 -16.59 -27.40
CA GLU A 390 19.96 -17.66 -26.80
C GLU A 390 19.49 -19.07 -27.18
N GLN A 391 18.21 -19.22 -27.55
CA GLN A 391 17.60 -20.51 -27.94
C GLN A 391 17.76 -20.85 -29.43
N GLN A 392 18.26 -19.94 -30.26
CA GLN A 392 18.40 -20.22 -31.69
C GLN A 392 19.55 -21.20 -31.92
N GLU A 393 19.31 -22.35 -32.57
CA GLU A 393 20.35 -23.37 -32.81
C GLU A 393 21.50 -22.87 -33.70
N SER A 394 21.27 -21.82 -34.49
CA SER A 394 22.28 -21.11 -35.28
C SER A 394 23.09 -20.14 -34.40
N LEU A 395 23.90 -20.67 -33.49
CA LEU A 395 24.83 -19.88 -32.69
C LEU A 395 26.22 -19.92 -33.33
N THR A 396 27.00 -18.84 -33.24
CA THR A 396 28.04 -18.82 -32.17
C THR A 396 28.96 -17.60 -32.15
N GLU A 397 29.29 -16.91 -33.25
CA GLU A 397 30.31 -15.83 -33.17
C GLU A 397 29.75 -14.40 -33.04
N SER A 398 28.61 -14.05 -33.66
CA SER A 398 28.11 -12.66 -33.68
C SER A 398 27.08 -12.35 -32.58
N VAL A 399 26.22 -13.31 -32.24
CA VAL A 399 25.08 -13.13 -31.31
C VAL A 399 25.53 -12.95 -29.86
N PHE A 400 26.32 -13.87 -29.30
CA PHE A 400 26.71 -13.80 -27.87
C PHE A 400 27.55 -12.56 -27.53
N PRO A 401 28.56 -12.16 -28.32
CA PRO A 401 29.28 -10.92 -28.07
C PRO A 401 28.38 -9.69 -28.13
N TRP A 402 27.41 -9.67 -29.05
CA TRP A 402 26.42 -8.60 -29.10
C TRP A 402 25.52 -8.61 -27.87
N ILE A 403 24.99 -9.75 -27.43
CA ILE A 403 24.14 -9.84 -26.22
C ILE A 403 24.90 -9.25 -25.02
N ARG A 404 26.15 -9.67 -24.80
CA ARG A 404 26.98 -9.16 -23.70
C ARG A 404 27.19 -7.65 -23.82
N SER A 405 27.65 -7.19 -24.98
CA SER A 405 27.90 -5.76 -25.22
C SER A 405 26.63 -4.92 -25.12
N HIS A 406 25.50 -5.42 -25.62
CA HIS A 406 24.21 -4.75 -25.53
C HIS A 406 23.73 -4.66 -24.09
N GLN A 407 23.88 -5.71 -23.29
CA GLN A 407 23.57 -5.70 -21.86
C GLN A 407 24.42 -4.67 -21.10
N GLU A 408 25.72 -4.57 -21.39
CA GLU A 408 26.61 -3.56 -20.79
C GLU A 408 26.21 -2.13 -21.19
N ILE A 409 25.90 -1.90 -22.47
CA ILE A 409 25.45 -0.60 -22.99
C ILE A 409 24.10 -0.22 -22.38
N LEU A 410 23.17 -1.16 -22.30
CA LEU A 410 21.86 -0.98 -21.71
C LEU A 410 21.94 -0.63 -20.22
N GLU A 411 22.77 -1.35 -19.47
CA GLU A 411 23.00 -1.09 -18.05
C GLU A 411 23.61 0.31 -17.86
N ALA A 412 24.61 0.69 -18.67
CA ALA A 412 25.19 2.02 -18.63
C ALA A 412 24.18 3.13 -18.98
N ALA A 413 23.29 2.87 -19.94
CA ALA A 413 22.19 3.77 -20.31
C ALA A 413 21.18 3.94 -19.16
N PHE A 414 20.76 2.84 -18.53
CA PHE A 414 19.86 2.89 -17.39
C PHE A 414 20.49 3.55 -16.17
N GLN A 415 21.75 3.29 -15.88
CA GLN A 415 22.48 3.94 -14.79
C GLN A 415 22.61 5.44 -15.01
N ALA A 416 22.92 5.89 -16.24
CA ALA A 416 23.01 7.30 -16.55
C ALA A 416 21.68 8.03 -16.32
N ILE A 417 20.56 7.48 -16.82
CA ILE A 417 19.23 8.07 -16.58
C ILE A 417 18.89 8.01 -15.09
N SER A 418 19.13 6.88 -14.43
CA SER A 418 18.86 6.70 -13.00
C SER A 418 19.56 7.74 -12.15
N SER A 419 20.83 8.07 -12.46
CA SER A 419 21.62 9.02 -11.69
C SER A 419 20.99 10.42 -11.61
N VAL A 420 20.31 10.88 -12.67
CA VAL A 420 19.61 12.18 -12.68
C VAL A 420 18.45 12.17 -11.69
N TYR A 421 17.59 11.16 -11.80
CA TYR A 421 16.44 11.04 -10.91
C TYR A 421 16.85 10.72 -9.46
N GLN A 422 17.96 10.03 -9.24
CA GLN A 422 18.52 9.79 -7.91
C GLN A 422 19.01 11.07 -7.25
N GLU A 423 19.69 11.95 -8.00
CA GLU A 423 20.14 13.24 -7.48
C GLU A 423 18.93 14.11 -7.08
N GLU A 424 17.94 14.25 -7.97
CA GLU A 424 16.70 15.00 -7.67
C GLU A 424 15.96 14.41 -6.45
N ALA A 425 15.84 13.09 -6.37
CA ALA A 425 15.19 12.43 -5.24
C ALA A 425 15.99 12.60 -3.93
N ALA A 426 17.32 12.55 -3.98
CA ALA A 426 18.18 12.77 -2.82
C ALA A 426 18.10 14.21 -2.31
N GLU A 427 18.07 15.21 -3.21
CA GLU A 427 17.86 16.61 -2.84
C GLU A 427 16.49 16.83 -2.19
N ASN A 428 15.44 16.27 -2.78
CA ASN A 428 14.09 16.31 -2.22
C ASN A 428 14.06 15.68 -0.82
N ALA A 429 14.66 14.50 -0.66
CA ALA A 429 14.75 13.82 0.63
C ALA A 429 15.50 14.69 1.66
N ALA A 430 16.63 15.29 1.29
CA ALA A 430 17.39 16.19 2.17
C ALA A 430 16.58 17.42 2.61
N ARG A 431 15.84 18.05 1.68
CA ARG A 431 14.92 19.16 2.00
C ARG A 431 13.83 18.73 2.98
N THR A 432 13.22 17.57 2.76
CA THR A 432 12.21 17.05 3.68
C THR A 432 12.81 16.72 5.05
N LYS A 433 13.99 16.09 5.13
CA LYS A 433 14.68 15.83 6.41
C LYS A 433 14.92 17.13 7.18
N ALA A 434 15.38 18.19 6.49
CA ALA A 434 15.60 19.49 7.12
C ALA A 434 14.30 20.05 7.73
N ARG A 435 13.19 20.02 6.98
CA ARG A 435 11.88 20.48 7.46
C ARG A 435 11.38 19.68 8.66
N VAL A 436 11.43 18.36 8.59
CA VAL A 436 11.01 17.49 9.70
C VAL A 436 11.86 17.74 10.93
N SER A 437 13.18 17.93 10.75
CA SER A 437 14.09 18.22 11.86
C SER A 437 13.82 19.58 12.50
N SER A 438 13.40 20.57 11.72
CA SER A 438 13.00 21.89 12.23
C SER A 438 11.67 21.84 12.98
N ALA A 439 10.70 21.05 12.49
CA ALA A 439 9.39 20.94 13.11
C ALA A 439 9.40 20.20 14.45
N ASP A 440 10.31 19.23 14.65
CA ASP A 440 10.39 18.51 15.91
C ASP A 440 11.76 17.86 16.16
N ALA A 441 12.35 18.15 17.32
CA ALA A 441 13.65 17.62 17.70
C ALA A 441 13.67 16.10 17.92
N ASP A 442 12.57 15.50 18.41
CA ASP A 442 12.50 14.04 18.60
C ASP A 442 12.42 13.33 17.25
N TRP A 443 11.72 13.91 16.27
CA TRP A 443 11.66 13.34 14.91
C TRP A 443 13.04 13.37 14.24
N ALA A 444 13.87 14.36 14.57
CA ALA A 444 15.23 14.53 14.06
C ALA A 444 16.22 13.45 14.55
N GLU A 445 15.89 12.69 15.59
CA GLU A 445 16.76 11.62 16.11
C GLU A 445 16.80 10.38 15.20
N ALA A 446 15.81 10.22 14.32
CA ALA A 446 15.76 9.12 13.37
C ALA A 446 16.83 9.30 12.27
N ALA A 447 17.48 8.20 11.86
CA ALA A 447 18.64 8.30 10.98
C ALA A 447 18.25 8.59 9.53
N THR A 448 17.18 7.93 9.06
CA THR A 448 16.74 7.98 7.68
C THR A 448 15.41 8.72 7.53
N LEU A 449 15.10 9.23 6.33
CA LEU A 449 13.81 9.89 6.08
C LEU A 449 12.61 8.95 6.31
N SER A 450 12.75 7.66 5.98
CA SER A 450 11.71 6.67 6.27
C SER A 450 11.50 6.52 7.78
N GLN A 451 12.59 6.39 8.54
CA GLN A 451 12.54 6.32 10.00
C GLN A 451 11.96 7.60 10.61
N MET A 452 12.32 8.80 10.10
CA MET A 452 11.74 10.08 10.56
C MET A 452 10.22 10.11 10.31
N ALA A 453 9.75 9.66 9.15
CA ALA A 453 8.33 9.59 8.84
C ALA A 453 7.58 8.63 9.78
N LEU A 454 8.15 7.46 10.04
CA LEU A 454 7.59 6.47 10.97
C LEU A 454 7.57 7.01 12.41
N ARG A 455 8.68 7.63 12.84
CA ARG A 455 8.84 8.26 14.16
C ARG A 455 7.81 9.34 14.39
N ALA A 456 7.60 10.22 13.40
CA ALA A 456 6.59 11.26 13.48
C ALA A 456 5.18 10.70 13.75
N LEU A 457 4.79 9.67 12.99
CA LEU A 457 3.47 9.04 13.12
C LEU A 457 3.32 8.26 14.44
N ARG A 458 4.27 7.37 14.78
CA ARG A 458 4.14 6.49 15.97
C ARG A 458 4.22 7.25 17.30
N SER A 459 4.87 8.41 17.31
CA SER A 459 5.04 9.27 18.48
C SER A 459 3.88 10.26 18.67
N THR A 460 2.94 10.30 17.72
CA THR A 460 1.78 11.18 17.79
C THR A 460 0.65 10.51 18.57
N LEU A 461 0.18 11.20 19.62
CA LEU A 461 -0.90 10.72 20.49
C LEU A 461 -2.20 10.53 19.69
N GLY A 462 -2.81 9.35 19.86
CA GLY A 462 -4.04 8.94 19.16
C GLY A 462 -3.78 8.01 17.97
N ILE A 463 -2.55 7.93 17.46
CA ILE A 463 -2.18 6.92 16.47
C ILE A 463 -1.81 5.61 17.18
N THR A 464 -2.47 4.51 16.79
CA THR A 464 -2.20 3.20 17.38
C THR A 464 -1.07 2.48 16.66
N THR A 465 -1.17 2.32 15.34
CA THR A 465 -0.22 1.51 14.56
C THR A 465 -0.01 2.13 13.19
N VAL A 466 1.24 2.16 12.74
CA VAL A 466 1.63 2.64 11.41
C VAL A 466 1.84 1.44 10.50
N LEU A 467 1.06 1.35 9.41
CA LEU A 467 1.08 0.23 8.48
C LEU A 467 2.15 0.42 7.41
N VAL A 468 3.18 -0.42 7.42
CA VAL A 468 4.30 -0.33 6.49
C VAL A 468 4.27 -1.48 5.49
N GLY A 469 4.34 -1.16 4.20
CA GLY A 469 4.49 -2.13 3.10
C GLY A 469 5.91 -2.65 2.99
N MET A 470 6.42 -3.28 4.05
CA MET A 470 7.79 -3.79 4.15
C MET A 470 7.96 -5.12 3.41
N ARG A 471 7.91 -5.05 2.07
CA ARG A 471 7.91 -6.20 1.14
C ARG A 471 9.26 -6.92 0.96
N GLN A 472 10.30 -6.49 1.65
CA GLN A 472 11.65 -7.06 1.58
C GLN A 472 12.23 -7.08 2.98
N GLU A 473 13.06 -8.07 3.30
CA GLU A 473 13.71 -8.22 4.61
C GLU A 473 14.52 -6.98 5.01
N SER A 474 15.17 -6.31 4.05
CA SER A 474 15.89 -5.05 4.30
C SER A 474 14.96 -3.92 4.76
N TYR A 475 13.73 -3.86 4.24
CA TYR A 475 12.73 -2.88 4.68
C TYR A 475 12.17 -3.24 6.04
N VAL A 476 11.99 -4.55 6.31
CA VAL A 476 11.61 -5.02 7.65
C VAL A 476 12.68 -4.61 8.65
N ALA A 477 13.96 -4.80 8.34
CA ALA A 477 15.07 -4.41 9.20
C ALA A 477 15.08 -2.90 9.51
N ASP A 478 14.93 -2.02 8.49
CA ASP A 478 14.87 -0.56 8.67
C ASP A 478 13.70 -0.13 9.58
N VAL A 479 12.53 -0.73 9.36
CA VAL A 479 11.33 -0.50 10.18
C VAL A 479 11.59 -0.94 11.62
N ILE A 480 11.98 -2.20 11.81
CA ILE A 480 12.22 -2.78 13.13
C ILE A 480 13.30 -2.01 13.91
N GLU A 481 14.34 -1.53 13.23
CA GLU A 481 15.36 -0.68 13.86
C GLU A 481 14.76 0.58 14.48
N GLU A 482 13.98 1.37 13.73
CA GLU A 482 13.32 2.56 14.28
C GLU A 482 12.30 2.17 15.35
N PHE A 483 11.53 1.11 15.13
CA PHE A 483 10.50 0.69 16.08
C PHE A 483 11.07 0.22 17.43
N GLY A 484 12.30 -0.30 17.45
CA GLY A 484 13.05 -0.62 18.66
C GLY A 484 13.64 0.60 19.38
N ARG A 485 13.64 1.79 18.76
CA ARG A 485 14.08 3.03 19.42
C ARG A 485 12.98 3.56 20.34
N PRO A 486 13.32 3.97 21.58
CA PRO A 486 12.35 4.56 22.49
C PRO A 486 11.74 5.83 21.91
N VAL A 487 10.42 5.97 22.10
CA VAL A 487 9.71 7.20 21.76
C VAL A 487 8.48 7.38 22.63
N SER A 488 8.29 8.58 23.16
CA SER A 488 7.09 8.93 23.92
C SER A 488 5.95 9.34 22.98
N ARG A 489 4.74 8.84 23.23
CA ARG A 489 3.53 9.36 22.57
C ARG A 489 3.11 10.67 23.21
N GLN A 490 3.07 11.75 22.44
CA GLN A 490 2.71 13.08 22.90
C GLN A 490 1.76 13.76 21.92
N ASP A 491 1.07 14.81 22.38
CA ASP A 491 0.34 15.67 21.44
C ASP A 491 1.35 16.44 20.59
N ARG A 492 1.35 16.17 19.28
CA ARG A 492 2.26 16.77 18.30
C ARG A 492 1.53 17.67 17.30
N THR A 493 0.32 18.12 17.64
CA THR A 493 -0.50 18.93 16.73
C THR A 493 0.24 20.16 16.21
N GLU A 494 0.99 20.86 17.07
CA GLU A 494 1.80 22.02 16.66
C GLU A 494 2.96 21.62 15.73
N SER A 495 3.71 20.56 16.03
CA SER A 495 4.78 20.07 15.16
C SER A 495 4.26 19.69 13.76
N TRP A 496 3.08 19.08 13.69
CA TRP A 496 2.43 18.76 12.41
C TRP A 496 1.96 20.01 11.65
N ARG A 497 1.46 21.03 12.36
CA ARG A 497 1.09 22.33 11.74
C ARG A 497 2.31 23.06 11.20
N GLU A 498 3.38 23.13 11.99
CA GLU A 498 4.65 23.73 11.57
C GLU A 498 5.19 23.02 10.32
N LEU A 499 5.16 21.68 10.29
CA LEU A 499 5.56 20.91 9.12
C LEU A 499 4.68 21.21 7.89
N GLN A 500 3.36 21.33 8.07
CA GLN A 500 2.39 21.65 7.02
C GLN A 500 2.63 23.06 6.45
N GLU A 501 2.87 24.05 7.31
CA GLU A 501 3.14 25.44 6.91
C GLU A 501 4.43 25.56 6.10
N MET A 502 5.47 24.76 6.40
CA MET A 502 6.70 24.71 5.60
C MET A 502 6.51 24.07 4.21
N HIS A 503 5.32 23.52 3.91
CA HIS A 503 5.01 22.95 2.60
C HIS A 503 4.37 23.96 1.63
N LEU A 504 3.65 24.93 2.18
CA LEU A 504 2.98 26.03 1.48
C LEU A 504 4.00 27.13 1.15
#